data_AF-A0A959SYH6-F1
#
_entry.id   AF-A0A959SYH6-F1
#
_cell.length_a   1.000
_cell.length_b   1.000
_cell.length_c   1.000
_cell.angle_alpha   90.00
_cell.angle_beta   90.00
_cell.angle_gamma   90.00
#
_symmetry.space_group_name_H-M   'P 1'
#
loop_
_entity.id
_entity.type
_entity.pdbx_description
1 polymer ?
#
loop_
_entity_poly.entity_id
_entity_poly.type
_entity_poly.pdbx_seq_one_letter_code
_entity_poly.pdbx_strand_id
1 'polypeptide(L)'
;MYRTAALFVFLLTALDSFSQADTTFNADRTLDEIVVTATRTERKLGNVAVPVRIINNKTIQQAGSVRLKDILQEQAGLYITNSFGAGVQMQGLNPDYTLIMIDGEPLVGRTGGVLDLNRISVGNIRKVEIVKGPSSSLYGSEALAGVINIITDKTYREKLNAGVRYGFGNPDNGWALPVGNNTFKNTDINLQGSTRFNKLGIQFFSNANYLDGISFRPFSKDKVAQPIWRLTNQVQFSYPFTVNTKLTLAVRHAYDHIKQEFAVSNNGTITNSYGREANRDLNINPVLTHQFSKRIKSSVRLYATSYNGSQKLKFKEIPDSSYTDEFRQQFYRAENQT
;
A
#
# COMPACT_ATOMS: atom_id res chain seq x y z
N MET A 1 63.94 -13.88 3.92
CA MET A 1 63.33 -12.86 3.04
C MET A 1 62.21 -13.54 2.27
N TYR A 2 61.00 -13.58 2.84
CA TYR A 2 59.91 -14.44 2.37
C TYR A 2 59.09 -13.72 1.29
N ARG A 3 59.08 -14.29 0.08
CA ARG A 3 58.25 -13.89 -1.05
C ARG A 3 56.81 -14.35 -0.82
N THR A 4 55.87 -13.42 -0.74
CA THR A 4 54.43 -13.70 -0.72
C THR A 4 53.94 -13.94 -2.15
N ALA A 5 53.71 -15.20 -2.51
CA ALA A 5 53.04 -15.58 -3.75
C ALA A 5 51.53 -15.57 -3.50
N ALA A 6 50.81 -14.61 -4.10
CA ALA A 6 49.35 -14.59 -4.10
C ALA A 6 48.85 -15.55 -5.20
N LEU A 7 48.32 -16.70 -4.78
CA LEU A 7 47.72 -17.71 -5.67
C LEU A 7 46.28 -17.27 -5.99
N PHE A 8 46.05 -16.70 -7.18
CA PHE A 8 44.72 -16.44 -7.70
C PHE A 8 44.15 -17.76 -8.26
N VAL A 9 43.25 -18.40 -7.52
CA VAL A 9 42.51 -19.57 -8.01
C VAL A 9 41.36 -19.06 -8.88
N PHE A 10 41.53 -19.13 -10.20
CA PHE A 10 40.47 -18.89 -11.16
C PHE A 10 39.61 -20.16 -11.26
N LEU A 11 38.43 -20.15 -10.65
CA LEU A 11 37.46 -21.24 -10.75
C LEU A 11 36.78 -21.16 -12.14
N LEU A 12 37.32 -21.86 -13.14
CA LEU A 12 36.63 -22.07 -14.42
C LEU A 12 35.46 -23.03 -14.20
N THR A 13 34.25 -22.48 -14.02
CA THR A 13 33.02 -23.26 -14.17
C THR A 13 32.76 -23.44 -15.66
N ALA A 14 32.83 -24.70 -16.14
CA ALA A 14 32.36 -25.06 -17.47
C ALA A 14 30.86 -24.74 -17.55
N LEU A 15 30.50 -23.75 -18.38
CA LEU A 15 29.12 -23.48 -18.71
C LEU A 15 28.74 -24.39 -19.88
N ASP A 16 27.98 -25.43 -19.58
CA ASP A 16 27.27 -26.19 -20.61
C ASP A 16 26.40 -25.20 -21.41
N SER A 17 26.72 -25.06 -22.69
CA SER A 17 25.98 -24.21 -23.62
C SER A 17 24.65 -24.91 -23.94
N PHE A 18 23.62 -24.60 -23.17
CA PHE A 18 22.25 -24.95 -23.54
C PHE A 18 21.83 -24.09 -24.74
N SER A 19 21.70 -24.74 -25.89
CA SER A 19 20.99 -24.20 -27.05
C SER A 19 19.57 -23.81 -26.62
N GLN A 20 19.17 -22.55 -26.88
CA GLN A 20 17.78 -22.12 -26.69
C GLN A 20 16.90 -22.79 -27.74
N ALA A 21 16.07 -23.74 -27.30
CA ALA A 21 14.91 -24.16 -28.08
C ALA A 21 13.92 -22.99 -28.15
N ASP A 22 13.58 -22.58 -29.37
CA ASP A 22 12.63 -21.52 -29.63
C ASP A 22 11.22 -21.94 -29.16
N THR A 23 10.79 -21.39 -28.03
CA THR A 23 9.48 -21.66 -27.42
C THR A 23 8.45 -20.57 -27.75
N THR A 24 8.72 -19.72 -28.75
CA THR A 24 7.88 -18.56 -29.05
C THR A 24 6.50 -18.89 -29.63
N PHE A 25 6.23 -20.13 -30.04
CA PHE A 25 4.91 -20.56 -30.53
C PHE A 25 4.24 -21.61 -29.63
N ASN A 26 3.85 -21.20 -28.43
CA ASN A 26 2.71 -21.82 -27.75
C ASN A 26 1.44 -21.02 -28.08
N ALA A 27 0.64 -21.55 -29.01
CA ALA A 27 -0.63 -20.97 -29.47
C ALA A 27 -1.76 -20.97 -28.43
N ASP A 28 -1.49 -21.45 -27.21
CA ASP A 28 -2.43 -21.51 -26.07
C ASP A 28 -2.16 -20.42 -25.00
N ARG A 29 -1.58 -19.28 -25.38
CA ARG A 29 -1.70 -18.08 -24.53
C ARG A 29 -3.09 -17.47 -24.71
N THR A 30 -4.09 -18.11 -24.10
CA THR A 30 -5.30 -17.39 -23.73
C THR A 30 -4.87 -16.19 -22.88
N LEU A 31 -5.06 -14.98 -23.40
CA LEU A 31 -4.84 -13.76 -22.62
C LEU A 31 -5.79 -13.83 -21.43
N ASP A 32 -5.24 -13.92 -20.21
CA ASP A 32 -6.03 -13.86 -18.99
C ASP A 32 -6.90 -12.60 -19.02
N GLU A 33 -8.22 -12.80 -19.04
CA GLU A 33 -9.16 -11.69 -19.13
C GLU A 33 -9.06 -10.82 -17.88
N ILE A 34 -8.88 -9.52 -18.09
CA ILE A 34 -8.72 -8.58 -16.97
C ILE A 34 -10.09 -8.31 -16.35
N VAL A 35 -10.26 -8.81 -15.13
CA VAL A 35 -11.47 -8.60 -14.31
C VAL A 35 -11.30 -7.39 -13.40
N VAL A 36 -12.35 -6.58 -13.29
CA VAL A 36 -12.50 -5.46 -12.36
C VAL A 36 -13.44 -5.89 -11.24
N THR A 37 -13.06 -5.57 -10.00
CA THR A 37 -13.83 -5.86 -8.78
C THR A 37 -14.36 -4.60 -8.10
N ALA A 38 -13.79 -3.43 -8.43
CA ALA A 38 -14.23 -2.13 -7.95
C ALA A 38 -15.67 -1.73 -8.33
N THR A 39 -16.38 -2.53 -9.15
CA THR A 39 -17.81 -2.34 -9.47
C THR A 39 -18.74 -3.23 -8.64
N ARG A 40 -18.26 -3.73 -7.48
CA ARG A 40 -18.86 -4.75 -6.61
C ARG A 40 -19.10 -6.14 -7.20
N THR A 41 -19.09 -6.27 -8.52
CA THR A 41 -19.19 -7.54 -9.23
C THR A 41 -17.93 -7.74 -10.06
N GLU A 42 -17.46 -8.99 -10.18
CA GLU A 42 -16.37 -9.36 -11.08
C GLU A 42 -16.85 -9.15 -12.52
N ARG A 43 -16.38 -8.09 -13.17
CA ARG A 43 -16.72 -7.76 -14.56
C ARG A 43 -15.48 -7.72 -15.43
N LYS A 44 -15.57 -8.22 -16.66
CA LYS A 44 -14.51 -8.03 -17.67
C LYS A 44 -14.34 -6.54 -17.92
N LEU A 45 -13.10 -6.06 -18.04
CA LEU A 45 -12.80 -4.64 -18.26
C LEU A 45 -13.60 -4.03 -19.44
N GLY A 46 -13.74 -4.78 -20.55
CA GLY A 46 -14.52 -4.34 -21.72
C GLY A 46 -16.03 -4.23 -21.50
N ASN A 47 -16.56 -4.80 -20.42
CA ASN A 47 -17.99 -4.80 -20.07
C ASN A 47 -18.31 -3.83 -18.92
N VAL A 48 -17.34 -3.00 -18.50
CA VAL A 48 -17.57 -2.00 -17.45
C VAL A 48 -18.07 -0.71 -18.09
N ALA A 49 -19.18 -0.16 -17.56
CA ALA A 49 -19.83 1.04 -18.09
C ALA A 49 -19.14 2.36 -17.70
N VAL A 50 -18.11 2.30 -16.86
CA VAL A 50 -17.37 3.45 -16.34
C VAL A 50 -15.88 3.34 -16.68
N PRO A 51 -15.15 4.45 -16.86
CA PRO A 51 -13.72 4.41 -17.13
C PRO A 51 -12.95 3.76 -15.98
N VAL A 52 -12.25 2.66 -16.29
CA VAL A 52 -11.39 1.95 -15.32
C VAL A 52 -9.95 1.91 -15.80
N ARG A 53 -9.04 2.36 -14.94
CA ARG A 53 -7.60 2.19 -15.12
C ARG A 53 -7.09 1.09 -14.21
N ILE A 54 -6.30 0.17 -14.76
CA ILE A 54 -5.66 -0.89 -14.00
C ILE A 54 -4.16 -0.69 -14.05
N ILE A 55 -3.55 -0.64 -12.87
CA ILE A 55 -2.10 -0.59 -12.69
C ILE A 55 -1.69 -1.97 -12.18
N ASN A 56 -0.99 -2.76 -13.00
CA ASN A 56 -0.57 -4.09 -12.62
C ASN A 56 0.70 -4.07 -11.78
N ASN A 57 1.02 -5.20 -11.13
CA ASN A 57 2.23 -5.35 -10.32
C ASN A 57 3.50 -4.98 -11.10
N LYS A 58 3.62 -5.36 -12.38
CA LYS A 58 4.80 -5.03 -13.19
C LYS A 58 5.03 -3.52 -13.28
N THR A 59 3.99 -2.74 -13.56
CA THR A 59 4.07 -1.27 -13.58
C THR A 59 4.41 -0.70 -12.20
N ILE A 60 3.82 -1.25 -11.12
CA ILE A 60 4.13 -0.83 -9.74
C ILE A 60 5.61 -1.08 -9.41
N GLN A 61 6.16 -2.23 -9.81
CA GLN A 61 7.58 -2.54 -9.61
C GLN A 61 8.49 -1.63 -10.44
N GLN A 62 8.11 -1.33 -11.69
CA GLN A 62 8.87 -0.46 -12.60
C GLN A 62 8.89 1.00 -12.15
N ALA A 63 7.84 1.47 -11.48
CA ALA A 63 7.82 2.82 -10.90
C ALA A 63 8.86 3.01 -9.79
N GLY A 64 9.42 1.92 -9.22
CA GLY A 64 10.49 1.97 -8.23
C GLY A 64 10.08 2.57 -6.87
N SER A 65 8.83 3.01 -6.72
CA SER A 65 8.34 3.56 -5.46
C SER A 65 7.94 2.47 -4.47
N VAL A 66 8.00 2.83 -3.18
CA VAL A 66 7.54 2.03 -2.04
C VAL A 66 6.20 2.52 -1.48
N ARG A 67 5.66 3.63 -2.00
CA ARG A 67 4.46 4.30 -1.48
C ARG A 67 3.37 4.37 -2.54
N LEU A 68 2.13 4.12 -2.12
CA LEU A 68 0.99 4.15 -3.04
C LEU A 68 0.76 5.54 -3.64
N LYS A 69 0.97 6.62 -2.88
CA LYS A 69 0.76 7.98 -3.38
C LYS A 69 1.58 8.29 -4.63
N ASP A 70 2.82 7.80 -4.71
CA ASP A 70 3.72 8.09 -5.82
C ASP A 70 3.21 7.38 -7.10
N ILE A 71 2.72 6.15 -6.94
CA ILE A 71 2.08 5.38 -8.02
C ILE A 71 0.81 6.08 -8.54
N LEU A 72 0.00 6.62 -7.62
CA LEU A 72 -1.26 7.28 -7.96
C LEU A 72 -1.04 8.68 -8.56
N GLN A 73 0.00 9.40 -8.14
CA GLN A 73 0.33 10.74 -8.64
C GLN A 73 0.68 10.74 -10.14
N GLU A 74 1.19 9.63 -10.67
CA GLU A 74 1.50 9.47 -12.10
C GLU A 74 0.25 9.25 -12.97
N GLN A 75 -0.93 9.04 -12.37
CA GLN A 75 -2.14 8.74 -13.14
C GLN A 75 -2.89 10.01 -13.54
N ALA A 76 -3.18 10.13 -14.83
CA ALA A 76 -3.98 11.24 -15.36
C ALA A 76 -5.32 11.39 -14.62
N GLY A 77 -5.66 12.62 -14.23
CA GLY A 77 -6.89 12.96 -13.51
C GLY A 77 -6.85 12.66 -12.00
N LEU A 78 -5.71 12.23 -11.46
CA LEU A 78 -5.46 12.17 -10.02
C LEU A 78 -4.50 13.29 -9.61
N TYR A 79 -4.71 13.85 -8.42
CA TYR A 79 -3.80 14.82 -7.80
C TYR A 79 -3.65 14.51 -6.32
N ILE A 80 -2.42 14.56 -5.80
CA ILE A 80 -2.14 14.28 -4.39
C ILE A 80 -2.10 15.58 -3.59
N THR A 81 -3.01 15.72 -2.65
CA THR A 81 -3.08 16.86 -1.70
C THR A 81 -2.36 16.48 -0.40
N ASN A 82 -1.63 17.40 0.23
CA ASN A 82 -0.81 17.14 1.42
C ASN A 82 -1.31 17.86 2.69
N SER A 83 -2.62 18.03 2.86
CA SER A 83 -3.21 18.81 3.96
C SER A 83 -3.29 17.99 5.26
N PHE A 84 -4.16 16.98 5.31
CA PHE A 84 -4.35 16.06 6.46
C PHE A 84 -3.71 14.69 6.20
N GLY A 85 -2.50 14.71 5.63
CA GLY A 85 -1.86 13.54 5.02
C GLY A 85 -1.95 13.56 3.49
N ALA A 86 -1.46 12.51 2.84
CA ALA A 86 -1.48 12.39 1.38
C ALA A 86 -2.86 11.91 0.88
N GLY A 87 -3.77 12.85 0.65
CA GLY A 87 -5.08 12.60 0.06
C GLY A 87 -5.05 12.54 -1.46
N VAL A 88 -6.01 11.85 -2.07
CA VAL A 88 -6.16 11.77 -3.53
C VAL A 88 -7.40 12.51 -3.99
N GLN A 89 -7.19 13.60 -4.72
CA GLN A 89 -8.22 14.28 -5.48
C GLN A 89 -8.40 13.55 -6.82
N MET A 90 -9.64 13.35 -7.26
CA MET A 90 -9.96 12.66 -8.51
C MET A 90 -10.87 13.55 -9.36
N GLN A 91 -10.44 13.85 -10.59
CA GLN A 91 -11.16 14.70 -11.55
C GLN A 91 -11.62 16.05 -10.96
N GLY A 92 -10.79 16.65 -10.10
CA GLY A 92 -11.10 17.93 -9.45
C GLY A 92 -11.89 17.81 -8.15
N LEU A 93 -12.47 16.66 -7.82
CA LEU A 93 -13.23 16.46 -6.59
C LEU A 93 -12.33 16.10 -5.41
N ASN A 94 -12.62 16.71 -4.25
CA ASN A 94 -11.85 16.57 -3.01
C ASN A 94 -11.65 15.10 -2.58
N PRO A 95 -10.56 14.81 -1.83
CA PRO A 95 -10.28 13.47 -1.35
C PRO A 95 -11.44 12.78 -0.63
N ASP A 96 -12.26 13.53 0.10
CA ASP A 96 -13.46 13.10 0.82
C ASP A 96 -14.44 12.31 -0.06
N TYR A 97 -14.43 12.58 -1.36
CA TYR A 97 -15.31 11.98 -2.35
C TYR A 97 -14.67 10.80 -3.10
N THR A 98 -13.46 10.40 -2.74
CA THR A 98 -12.79 9.21 -3.27
C THR A 98 -12.77 8.09 -2.23
N LEU A 99 -13.36 6.95 -2.58
CA LEU A 99 -13.33 5.75 -1.75
C LEU A 99 -12.07 4.95 -2.06
N ILE A 100 -11.29 4.62 -1.04
CA ILE A 100 -10.11 3.76 -1.17
C ILE A 100 -10.35 2.46 -0.41
N MET A 101 -10.07 1.34 -1.08
CA MET A 101 -10.29 0.00 -0.56
C MET A 101 -9.06 -0.87 -0.70
N ILE A 102 -8.90 -1.84 0.21
CA ILE A 102 -8.00 -2.98 0.02
C ILE A 102 -8.86 -4.22 -0.16
N ASP A 103 -8.65 -4.96 -1.26
CA ASP A 103 -9.36 -6.20 -1.56
C ASP A 103 -10.90 -6.09 -1.55
N GLY A 104 -11.41 -4.90 -1.91
CA GLY A 104 -12.85 -4.58 -1.90
C GLY A 104 -13.39 -4.03 -0.58
N GLU A 105 -12.52 -3.84 0.42
CA GLU A 105 -12.89 -3.36 1.76
C GLU A 105 -12.50 -1.90 1.96
N PRO A 106 -13.43 -1.01 2.37
CA PRO A 106 -13.11 0.37 2.73
C PRO A 106 -12.05 0.47 3.83
N LEU A 107 -11.04 1.30 3.57
CA LEU A 107 -10.10 1.72 4.61
C LEU A 107 -10.68 2.85 5.44
N VAL A 108 -10.46 2.79 6.75
CA VAL A 108 -10.92 3.79 7.73
C VAL A 108 -9.74 4.56 8.34
N GLY A 109 -10.05 5.53 9.20
CA GLY A 109 -9.05 6.42 9.79
C GLY A 109 -8.79 7.64 8.91
N ARG A 110 -9.86 8.29 8.47
CA ARG A 110 -9.77 9.53 7.68
C ARG A 110 -9.68 10.72 8.65
N THR A 111 -8.76 11.64 8.38
CA THR A 111 -8.62 12.89 9.15
C THR A 111 -9.03 14.05 8.25
N GLY A 112 -10.03 14.83 8.67
CA GLY A 112 -10.57 15.93 7.85
C GLY A 112 -11.06 15.45 6.47
N GLY A 113 -11.61 14.24 6.40
CA GLY A 113 -12.07 13.61 5.17
C GLY A 113 -10.97 12.99 4.29
N VAL A 114 -9.69 13.14 4.65
CA VAL A 114 -8.55 12.60 3.90
C VAL A 114 -8.12 11.24 4.45
N LEU A 115 -8.00 10.23 3.58
CA LEU A 115 -7.26 9.00 3.89
C LEU A 115 -5.80 9.19 3.51
N ASP A 116 -4.88 9.12 4.47
CA ASP A 116 -3.46 9.28 4.20
C ASP A 116 -2.90 8.07 3.43
N LEU A 117 -2.65 8.25 2.13
CA LEU A 117 -2.07 7.24 1.24
C LEU A 117 -0.64 6.85 1.63
N ASN A 118 0.04 7.66 2.45
CA ASN A 118 1.33 7.24 2.98
C ASN A 118 1.18 5.94 3.78
N ARG A 119 0.02 5.63 4.37
CA ARG A 119 -0.31 4.44 5.20
C ARG A 119 -0.27 3.10 4.47
N ILE A 120 -0.14 3.10 3.14
CA ILE A 120 -0.32 1.90 2.32
C ILE A 120 0.99 1.55 1.63
N SER A 121 1.54 0.39 2.02
CA SER A 121 2.69 -0.23 1.36
C SER A 121 2.30 -0.84 0.03
N VAL A 122 3.20 -0.78 -0.96
CA VAL A 122 3.00 -1.38 -2.28
C VAL A 122 3.55 -2.79 -2.43
N GLY A 123 4.25 -3.30 -1.42
CA GLY A 123 5.08 -4.52 -1.52
C GLY A 123 4.33 -5.79 -1.97
N ASN A 124 3.09 -5.98 -1.54
CA ASN A 124 2.26 -7.12 -1.92
C ASN A 124 1.09 -6.76 -2.85
N ILE A 125 1.09 -5.57 -3.45
CA ILE A 125 0.02 -5.16 -4.36
C ILE A 125 0.16 -5.93 -5.68
N ARG A 126 -0.87 -6.68 -6.04
CA ARG A 126 -0.98 -7.37 -7.34
C ARG A 126 -1.47 -6.43 -8.42
N LYS A 127 -2.45 -5.58 -8.11
CA LYS A 127 -2.93 -4.52 -9.00
C LYS A 127 -3.67 -3.44 -8.22
N VAL A 128 -3.76 -2.25 -8.81
CA VAL A 128 -4.65 -1.18 -8.36
C VAL A 128 -5.69 -0.93 -9.45
N GLU A 129 -6.97 -0.94 -9.07
CA GLU A 129 -8.09 -0.61 -9.94
C GLU A 129 -8.58 0.80 -9.60
N ILE A 130 -8.61 1.70 -10.57
CA ILE A 130 -9.07 3.08 -10.42
C ILE A 130 -10.31 3.25 -11.29
N VAL A 131 -11.47 3.33 -10.65
CA VAL A 131 -12.74 3.65 -11.29
C VAL A 131 -12.99 5.14 -11.14
N LYS A 132 -13.06 5.85 -12.27
CA LYS A 132 -13.28 7.31 -12.29
C LYS A 132 -14.75 7.62 -12.53
N GLY A 133 -15.28 8.57 -11.77
CA GLY A 133 -16.66 9.02 -11.87
C GLY A 133 -17.59 8.40 -10.83
N PRO A 134 -18.87 8.81 -10.85
CA PRO A 134 -19.81 8.57 -9.77
C PRO A 134 -20.09 7.08 -9.58
N SER A 135 -19.61 6.56 -8.44
CA SER A 135 -19.85 5.19 -7.97
C SER A 135 -20.67 5.18 -6.67
N SER A 136 -21.36 6.28 -6.38
CA SER A 136 -22.12 6.50 -5.15
C SER A 136 -23.36 5.63 -5.01
N SER A 137 -23.95 5.18 -6.13
CA SER A 137 -25.04 4.19 -6.10
C SER A 137 -24.60 2.85 -5.53
N LEU A 138 -23.33 2.48 -5.72
CA LEU A 138 -22.75 1.26 -5.18
C LEU A 138 -22.18 1.48 -3.78
N TYR A 139 -21.48 2.58 -3.53
CA TYR A 139 -20.66 2.75 -2.34
C TYR A 139 -21.05 3.90 -1.40
N GLY A 140 -22.06 4.69 -1.74
CA GLY A 140 -22.49 5.85 -0.95
C GLY A 140 -21.71 7.14 -1.28
N SER A 141 -21.87 8.15 -0.44
CA SER A 141 -21.35 9.50 -0.66
C SER A 141 -19.82 9.58 -0.79
N GLU A 142 -19.09 8.63 -0.20
CA GLU A 142 -17.63 8.56 -0.25
C GLU A 142 -17.06 8.21 -1.64
N ALA A 143 -17.90 7.77 -2.58
CA ALA A 143 -17.49 7.35 -3.92
C ALA A 143 -18.06 8.24 -5.04
N LEU A 144 -18.32 9.52 -4.73
CA LEU A 144 -18.83 10.49 -5.69
C LEU A 144 -17.81 10.81 -6.79
N ALA A 145 -16.54 10.93 -6.44
CA ALA A 145 -15.45 11.13 -7.40
C ALA A 145 -15.03 9.82 -8.07
N GLY A 146 -15.07 8.72 -7.31
CA GLY A 146 -14.76 7.40 -7.80
C GLY A 146 -14.21 6.48 -6.72
N VAL A 147 -13.59 5.39 -7.16
CA VAL A 147 -13.12 4.29 -6.31
C VAL A 147 -11.71 3.88 -6.70
N ILE A 148 -10.84 3.73 -5.71
CA ILE A 148 -9.51 3.13 -5.85
C ILE A 148 -9.50 1.83 -5.05
N ASN A 149 -9.40 0.68 -5.72
CA ASN A 149 -9.36 -0.62 -5.09
C ASN A 149 -7.97 -1.25 -5.25
N ILE A 150 -7.29 -1.46 -4.14
CA ILE A 150 -5.95 -2.05 -4.07
C ILE A 150 -6.11 -3.55 -3.87
N ILE A 151 -5.72 -4.33 -4.86
CA ILE A 151 -5.84 -5.78 -4.81
C ILE A 151 -4.49 -6.37 -4.43
N THR A 152 -4.46 -7.08 -3.30
CA THR A 152 -3.24 -7.75 -2.84
C THR A 152 -3.02 -9.06 -3.60
N ASP A 153 -1.81 -9.58 -3.55
CA ASP A 153 -1.52 -10.94 -4.01
C ASP A 153 -2.36 -11.93 -3.19
N LYS A 154 -2.93 -12.94 -3.87
CA LYS A 154 -3.76 -14.01 -3.28
C LYS A 154 -3.34 -15.37 -3.84
N THR A 155 -2.04 -15.55 -4.03
CA THR A 155 -1.45 -16.79 -4.53
C THR A 155 -1.12 -17.71 -3.36
N TYR A 156 -1.52 -18.98 -3.47
CA TYR A 156 -1.30 -20.02 -2.44
C TYR A 156 -0.45 -21.16 -3.00
N ARG A 157 0.66 -20.81 -3.65
CA ARG A 157 1.66 -21.74 -4.19
C ARG A 157 2.96 -21.52 -3.46
N GLU A 158 3.80 -22.55 -3.36
CA GLU A 158 5.11 -22.42 -2.71
C GLU A 158 5.95 -21.33 -3.39
N LYS A 159 6.14 -20.24 -2.66
CA LYS A 159 6.93 -19.09 -3.12
C LYS A 159 7.35 -18.30 -1.91
N LEU A 160 8.61 -17.86 -1.89
CA LEU A 160 9.13 -16.91 -0.90
C LEU A 160 9.81 -15.78 -1.69
N ASN A 161 9.42 -14.54 -1.44
CA ASN A 161 10.10 -13.37 -1.98
C ASN A 161 10.47 -12.44 -0.83
N ALA A 162 11.69 -11.92 -0.89
CA ALA A 162 12.15 -10.87 0.00
C ALA A 162 12.73 -9.73 -0.85
N GLY A 163 12.55 -8.51 -0.39
CA GLY A 163 13.05 -7.33 -1.05
C GLY A 163 13.53 -6.33 -0.03
N VAL A 164 14.66 -5.68 -0.32
CA VAL A 164 15.18 -4.56 0.44
C VAL A 164 15.41 -3.42 -0.53
N ARG A 165 14.94 -2.23 -0.18
CA ARG A 165 15.21 -0.99 -0.89
C ARG A 165 15.73 0.02 0.10
N TYR A 166 16.84 0.65 -0.27
CA TYR A 166 17.42 1.75 0.50
C TYR A 166 17.62 2.93 -0.44
N GLY A 167 17.13 4.09 -0.04
CA GLY A 167 17.25 5.34 -0.77
C GLY A 167 17.76 6.43 0.15
N PHE A 168 18.62 7.28 -0.37
CA PHE A 168 19.07 8.48 0.33
C PHE A 168 19.21 9.61 -0.67
N GLY A 169 19.02 10.83 -0.21
CA GLY A 169 19.15 12.01 -1.06
C GLY A 169 19.31 13.27 -0.23
N ASN A 170 19.90 14.29 -0.84
CA ASN A 170 19.99 15.61 -0.22
C ASN A 170 19.59 16.63 -1.29
N PRO A 171 18.36 17.18 -1.22
CA PRO A 171 17.89 18.15 -2.20
C PRO A 171 18.72 19.44 -2.20
N ASP A 172 19.42 19.76 -1.11
CA ASP A 172 20.25 20.96 -1.00
C ASP A 172 21.59 20.83 -1.75
N ASN A 173 22.06 19.61 -2.00
CA ASN A 173 23.40 19.35 -2.55
C ASN A 173 23.43 19.10 -4.09
N GLY A 174 22.28 19.10 -4.77
CA GLY A 174 22.21 18.90 -6.21
C GLY A 174 22.94 17.63 -6.69
N TRP A 175 23.97 17.80 -7.53
CA TRP A 175 24.78 16.72 -8.12
C TRP A 175 25.95 16.27 -7.24
N ALA A 176 26.22 16.97 -6.14
CA ALA A 176 27.26 16.56 -5.20
C ALA A 176 26.81 15.34 -4.38
N LEU A 177 27.78 14.56 -3.87
CA LEU A 177 27.49 13.39 -3.05
C LEU A 177 26.50 13.76 -1.92
N PRO A 178 25.31 13.16 -1.87
CA PRO A 178 24.23 13.58 -0.98
C PRO A 178 24.45 13.02 0.42
N VAL A 179 25.62 13.28 1.01
CA VAL A 179 26.03 12.81 2.34
C VAL A 179 26.29 14.04 3.21
N GLY A 180 25.39 14.32 4.14
CA GLY A 180 25.47 15.48 5.04
C GLY A 180 24.31 15.51 6.03
N ASN A 181 24.25 16.57 6.85
CA ASN A 181 23.26 16.69 7.92
C ASN A 181 21.79 16.73 7.43
N ASN A 182 21.57 17.12 6.17
CA ASN A 182 20.25 17.21 5.54
C ASN A 182 19.92 16.01 4.63
N THR A 183 20.75 14.96 4.63
CA THR A 183 20.47 13.75 3.85
C THR A 183 19.27 13.01 4.41
N PHE A 184 18.19 12.92 3.63
CA PHE A 184 17.06 12.06 3.95
C PHE A 184 17.39 10.60 3.63
N LYS A 185 16.72 9.70 4.34
CA LYS A 185 16.86 8.25 4.18
C LYS A 185 15.50 7.59 4.09
N ASN A 186 15.42 6.56 3.28
CA ASN A 186 14.27 5.68 3.14
C ASN A 186 14.77 4.24 3.13
N THR A 187 14.17 3.40 3.96
CA THR A 187 14.44 1.96 4.01
C THR A 187 13.11 1.24 3.92
N ASP A 188 12.97 0.34 2.95
CA ASP A 188 11.82 -0.54 2.79
C ASP A 188 12.30 -1.99 2.77
N ILE A 189 11.77 -2.80 3.67
CA ILE A 189 12.03 -4.24 3.75
C ILE A 189 10.68 -4.92 3.59
N ASN A 190 10.58 -5.79 2.60
CA ASN A 190 9.39 -6.60 2.37
C ASN A 190 9.75 -8.09 2.40
N LEU A 191 8.86 -8.87 2.98
CA LEU A 191 8.92 -10.32 3.01
C LEU A 191 7.51 -10.84 2.70
N GLN A 192 7.39 -11.69 1.70
CA GLN A 192 6.15 -12.38 1.37
C GLN A 192 6.42 -13.85 1.16
N GLY A 193 5.51 -14.69 1.62
CA GLY A 193 5.57 -16.10 1.34
C GLY A 193 4.20 -16.69 1.21
N SER A 194 4.11 -17.75 0.42
CA SER A 194 2.89 -18.53 0.26
C SER A 194 3.23 -20.00 0.21
N THR A 195 2.32 -20.81 0.72
CA THR A 195 2.43 -22.26 0.74
C THR A 195 1.03 -22.88 0.77
N ARG A 196 0.96 -24.17 0.48
CA ARG A 196 -0.27 -24.95 0.60
C ARG A 196 0.02 -26.23 1.34
N PHE A 197 -0.61 -26.39 2.50
CA PHE A 197 -0.60 -27.63 3.27
C PHE A 197 -1.93 -28.35 3.05
N ASN A 198 -1.91 -29.44 2.29
CA ASN A 198 -3.11 -30.16 1.86
C ASN A 198 -4.09 -29.22 1.14
N LYS A 199 -5.26 -28.98 1.75
CA LYS A 199 -6.29 -28.06 1.25
C LYS A 199 -6.08 -26.62 1.71
N LEU A 200 -5.32 -26.40 2.79
CA LEU A 200 -5.13 -25.08 3.37
C LEU A 200 -4.04 -24.30 2.62
N GLY A 201 -4.44 -23.29 1.87
CA GLY A 201 -3.54 -22.27 1.35
C GLY A 201 -3.24 -21.23 2.43
N ILE A 202 -1.96 -20.89 2.59
CA ILE A 202 -1.48 -19.85 3.50
C ILE A 202 -0.64 -18.87 2.68
N GLN A 203 -0.85 -17.59 2.91
CA GLN A 203 -0.02 -16.53 2.37
C GLN A 203 0.23 -15.51 3.48
N PHE A 204 1.45 -15.04 3.61
CA PHE A 204 1.80 -13.95 4.50
C PHE A 204 2.57 -12.86 3.76
N PHE A 205 2.47 -11.65 4.27
CA PHE A 205 3.23 -10.48 3.86
C PHE A 205 3.60 -9.69 5.11
N SER A 206 4.85 -9.23 5.16
CA SER A 206 5.35 -8.32 6.17
C SER A 206 6.16 -7.23 5.47
N ASN A 207 5.95 -5.98 5.88
CA ASN A 207 6.69 -4.84 5.38
C ASN A 207 7.07 -3.93 6.53
N ALA A 208 8.37 -3.65 6.64
CA ALA A 208 8.91 -2.64 7.53
C ALA A 208 9.44 -1.48 6.68
N ASN A 209 8.89 -0.28 6.89
CA ASN A 209 9.31 0.92 6.18
C ASN A 209 9.75 1.99 7.17
N TYR A 210 10.86 2.65 6.86
CA TYR A 210 11.36 3.83 7.56
C TYR A 210 11.58 4.94 6.55
N LEU A 211 11.03 6.12 6.82
CA LEU A 211 11.27 7.33 6.03
C LEU A 211 11.63 8.46 6.98
N ASP A 212 12.72 9.17 6.68
CA ASP A 212 13.26 10.23 7.53
C ASP A 212 12.66 11.62 7.24
N GLY A 213 11.95 11.78 6.11
CA GLY A 213 11.42 13.06 5.62
C GLY A 213 12.39 13.88 4.78
N ILE A 214 11.91 14.81 3.93
CA ILE A 214 12.72 15.59 2.97
C ILE A 214 12.54 17.10 3.20
N SER A 215 13.59 17.86 3.46
CA SER A 215 13.48 19.35 3.43
C SER A 215 13.53 19.85 1.99
N PHE A 216 12.55 20.63 1.53
CA PHE A 216 12.61 21.29 0.21
C PHE A 216 13.17 22.72 0.28
N ARG A 217 13.56 23.17 1.47
CA ARG A 217 14.12 24.51 1.68
C ARG A 217 15.63 24.39 1.95
N PRO A 218 16.48 25.00 1.12
CA PRO A 218 17.92 25.02 1.33
C PRO A 218 18.25 25.45 2.76
N PHE A 219 19.06 24.65 3.46
CA PHE A 219 19.53 24.93 4.83
C PHE A 219 18.43 24.95 5.91
N SER A 220 17.19 24.55 5.60
CA SER A 220 16.15 24.35 6.62
C SER A 220 16.31 23.00 7.31
N LYS A 221 15.96 22.95 8.60
CA LYS A 221 15.82 21.71 9.37
C LYS A 221 14.42 21.09 9.22
N ASP A 222 13.47 21.83 8.64
CA ASP A 222 12.08 21.40 8.49
C ASP A 222 11.97 20.33 7.40
N LYS A 223 11.53 19.13 7.77
CA LYS A 223 11.34 18.02 6.83
C LYS A 223 9.89 17.91 6.40
N VAL A 224 9.66 17.86 5.08
CA VAL A 224 8.37 17.63 4.42
C VAL A 224 8.26 16.16 4.01
N ALA A 225 7.08 15.60 4.22
CA ALA A 225 6.86 14.23 4.69
C ALA A 225 7.48 14.01 6.07
N GLN A 226 6.63 13.73 7.06
CA GLN A 226 7.01 13.54 8.46
C GLN A 226 7.79 12.23 8.61
N PRO A 227 8.85 12.19 9.46
CA PRO A 227 9.55 10.95 9.75
C PRO A 227 8.57 9.88 10.24
N ILE A 228 8.59 8.71 9.60
CA ILE A 228 7.65 7.63 9.84
C ILE A 228 8.37 6.29 9.91
N TRP A 229 8.01 5.50 10.91
CA TRP A 229 8.32 4.07 10.97
C TRP A 229 7.00 3.29 10.87
N ARG A 230 6.94 2.35 9.95
CA ARG A 230 5.76 1.53 9.70
C ARG A 230 6.10 0.05 9.74
N LEU A 231 5.20 -0.73 10.33
CA LEU A 231 5.15 -2.17 10.19
C LEU A 231 3.76 -2.58 9.70
N THR A 232 3.67 -3.17 8.51
CA THR A 232 2.43 -3.77 7.98
C THR A 232 2.60 -5.27 7.89
N ASN A 233 1.68 -6.01 8.48
CA ASN A 233 1.58 -7.47 8.36
C ASN A 233 0.23 -7.83 7.77
N GLN A 234 0.22 -8.84 6.91
CA GLN A 234 -1.00 -9.39 6.37
C GLN A 234 -0.86 -10.91 6.27
N VAL A 235 -1.88 -11.63 6.71
CA VAL A 235 -1.97 -13.08 6.58
C VAL A 235 -3.29 -13.42 5.91
N GLN A 236 -3.24 -14.33 4.95
CA GLN A 236 -4.40 -14.81 4.25
C GLN A 236 -4.45 -16.34 4.28
N PHE A 237 -5.62 -16.87 4.57
CA PHE A 237 -5.93 -18.29 4.54
C PHE A 237 -6.96 -18.56 3.46
N SER A 238 -6.83 -19.70 2.78
CA SER A 238 -7.83 -20.19 1.84
C SER A 238 -8.05 -21.68 2.05
N TYR A 239 -9.27 -22.05 2.44
CA TYR A 239 -9.66 -23.43 2.68
C TYR A 239 -10.88 -23.83 1.83
N PRO A 240 -10.72 -24.70 0.82
CA PRO A 240 -11.82 -25.31 0.11
C PRO A 240 -12.42 -26.45 0.95
N PHE A 241 -13.59 -26.23 1.55
CA PHE A 241 -14.34 -27.28 2.24
C PHE A 241 -14.77 -28.38 1.28
N THR A 242 -15.27 -27.97 0.11
CA THR A 242 -15.71 -28.85 -0.97
C THR A 242 -15.24 -28.30 -2.32
N VAL A 243 -15.52 -29.00 -3.42
CA VAL A 243 -15.24 -28.51 -4.77
C VAL A 243 -15.99 -27.19 -5.06
N ASN A 244 -17.14 -26.98 -4.41
CA ASN A 244 -18.01 -25.83 -4.64
C ASN A 244 -17.94 -24.78 -3.52
N THR A 245 -17.38 -25.11 -2.36
CA THR A 245 -17.38 -24.23 -1.17
C THR A 245 -15.97 -23.91 -0.72
N LYS A 246 -15.65 -22.62 -0.62
CA LYS A 246 -14.34 -22.13 -0.17
C LYS A 246 -14.52 -21.00 0.83
N LEU A 247 -13.77 -21.07 1.92
CA LEU A 247 -13.58 -19.97 2.86
C LEU A 247 -12.22 -19.33 2.60
N THR A 248 -12.19 -18.01 2.52
CA THR A 248 -10.95 -17.23 2.60
C THR A 248 -11.03 -16.31 3.79
N LEU A 249 -9.93 -16.19 4.55
CA LEU A 249 -9.81 -15.26 5.66
C LEU A 249 -8.59 -14.39 5.41
N ALA A 250 -8.77 -13.07 5.37
CA ALA A 250 -7.68 -12.12 5.35
C ALA A 250 -7.64 -11.36 6.68
N VAL A 251 -6.44 -11.22 7.25
CA VAL A 251 -6.18 -10.38 8.42
C VAL A 251 -5.02 -9.46 8.07
N ARG A 252 -5.22 -8.14 8.22
CA ARG A 252 -4.19 -7.13 8.03
C ARG A 252 -4.03 -6.33 9.31
N HIS A 253 -2.80 -6.11 9.73
CA HIS A 253 -2.45 -5.24 10.84
C HIS A 253 -1.36 -4.27 10.39
N ALA A 254 -1.60 -2.97 10.51
CA ALA A 254 -0.60 -1.94 10.27
C ALA A 254 -0.41 -1.08 11.52
N TYR A 255 0.84 -0.75 11.79
CA TYR A 255 1.24 0.15 12.85
C TYR A 255 2.18 1.22 12.30
N ASP A 256 1.84 2.47 12.55
CA ASP A 256 2.64 3.62 12.17
C ASP A 256 3.06 4.38 13.42
N HIS A 257 4.32 4.79 13.45
CA HIS A 257 4.85 5.73 14.42
C HIS A 257 5.44 6.92 13.69
N ILE A 258 4.86 8.09 13.90
CA ILE A 258 5.17 9.31 13.17
C ILE A 258 5.72 10.35 14.16
N LYS A 259 6.77 11.05 13.76
CA LYS A 259 7.30 12.21 14.47
C LYS A 259 6.94 13.46 13.70
N GLN A 260 6.38 14.45 14.38
CA GLN A 260 5.93 15.68 13.78
C GLN A 260 6.70 16.84 14.41
N GLU A 261 7.20 17.74 13.57
CA GLU A 261 7.74 19.02 14.03
C GLU A 261 7.05 20.09 13.18
N PHE A 262 6.39 21.04 13.83
CA PHE A 262 5.74 22.15 13.13
C PHE A 262 5.92 23.43 13.92
N ALA A 263 6.11 24.52 13.19
CA ALA A 263 6.19 25.87 13.73
C ALA A 263 4.97 26.65 13.24
N VAL A 264 4.17 27.18 14.17
CA VAL A 264 3.03 28.04 13.83
C VAL A 264 3.43 29.48 14.13
N SER A 265 3.31 30.36 13.14
CA SER A 265 3.48 31.80 13.34
C SER A 265 2.11 32.44 13.54
N ASN A 266 1.90 33.06 14.70
CA ASN A 266 0.69 33.82 14.98
C ASN A 266 1.08 35.22 15.48
N ASN A 267 0.63 36.26 14.80
CA ASN A 267 0.95 37.66 15.13
C ASN A 267 2.45 37.94 15.36
N GLY A 268 3.33 37.33 14.54
CA GLY A 268 4.79 37.51 14.63
C GLY A 268 5.48 36.66 15.69
N THR A 269 4.74 35.87 16.49
CA THR A 269 5.31 34.91 17.43
C THR A 269 5.34 33.52 16.80
N ILE A 270 6.52 32.88 16.76
CA ILE A 270 6.68 31.52 16.27
C ILE A 270 6.61 30.56 17.46
N THR A 271 5.63 29.66 17.45
CA THR A 271 5.52 28.57 18.42
C THR A 271 5.94 27.26 17.77
N ASN A 272 7.04 26.68 18.23
CA ASN A 272 7.54 25.40 17.77
C ASN A 272 6.88 24.27 18.58
N SER A 273 6.41 23.25 17.89
CA SER A 273 5.76 22.10 18.51
C SER A 273 6.40 20.80 18.05
N TYR A 274 6.56 19.88 18.99
CA TYR A 274 7.05 18.53 18.74
C TYR A 274 5.95 17.53 19.06
N GLY A 275 5.57 16.77 18.04
CA GLY A 275 4.50 15.78 18.06
C GLY A 275 5.00 14.36 17.92
N ARG A 276 4.34 13.43 18.59
CA ARG A 276 4.43 11.99 18.30
C ARG A 276 3.04 11.49 18.02
N GLU A 277 2.90 10.74 16.94
CA GLU A 277 1.66 10.10 16.56
C GLU A 277 1.88 8.60 16.43
N ALA A 278 0.89 7.82 16.87
CA ALA A 278 0.88 6.37 16.78
C ALA A 278 -0.47 5.92 16.24
N ASN A 279 -0.46 5.25 15.09
CA ASN A 279 -1.67 4.76 14.45
C ASN A 279 -1.65 3.24 14.39
N ARG A 280 -2.78 2.62 14.73
CA ARG A 280 -3.02 1.18 14.67
C ARG A 280 -4.23 0.93 13.78
N ASP A 281 -4.08 0.02 12.82
CA ASP A 281 -5.11 -0.35 11.87
C ASP A 281 -5.19 -1.88 11.83
N LEU A 282 -6.36 -2.44 12.14
CA LEU A 282 -6.63 -3.88 12.09
C LEU A 282 -7.84 -4.11 11.19
N ASN A 283 -7.67 -4.97 10.17
CA ASN A 283 -8.74 -5.38 9.26
C ASN A 283 -8.87 -6.90 9.28
N ILE A 284 -10.09 -7.41 9.38
CA ILE A 284 -10.42 -8.84 9.36
C ILE A 284 -11.56 -9.06 8.37
N ASN A 285 -11.35 -9.98 7.43
CA ASN A 285 -12.31 -10.26 6.37
C ASN A 285 -12.41 -11.75 6.04
N PRO A 286 -13.38 -12.46 6.63
CA PRO A 286 -13.78 -13.77 6.16
C PRO A 286 -14.77 -13.67 4.99
N VAL A 287 -14.51 -14.44 3.94
CA VAL A 287 -15.39 -14.63 2.78
C VAL A 287 -15.69 -16.10 2.60
N LEU A 288 -16.97 -16.47 2.71
CA LEU A 288 -17.46 -17.78 2.34
C LEU A 288 -18.05 -17.70 0.93
N THR A 289 -17.49 -18.45 -0.01
CA THR A 289 -18.00 -18.57 -1.38
C THR A 289 -18.55 -19.97 -1.61
N HIS A 290 -19.76 -20.06 -2.15
CA HIS A 290 -20.43 -21.30 -2.53
C HIS A 290 -20.95 -21.22 -3.97
N GLN A 291 -20.60 -22.22 -4.78
CA GLN A 291 -21.08 -22.39 -6.14
C GLN A 291 -22.27 -23.36 -6.15
N PHE A 292 -23.50 -22.85 -6.28
CA PHE A 292 -24.71 -23.68 -6.31
C PHE A 292 -24.89 -24.42 -7.64
N SER A 293 -24.53 -23.77 -8.74
CA SER A 293 -24.58 -24.33 -10.10
C SER A 293 -23.54 -23.64 -10.99
N LYS A 294 -23.33 -24.05 -12.25
CA LYS A 294 -22.41 -23.35 -13.17
C LYS A 294 -22.74 -21.86 -13.40
N ARG A 295 -23.97 -21.42 -13.09
CA ARG A 295 -24.44 -20.04 -13.30
C ARG A 295 -24.67 -19.25 -12.01
N ILE A 296 -24.76 -19.92 -10.85
CA ILE A 296 -25.13 -19.29 -9.58
C ILE A 296 -23.99 -19.49 -8.57
N LYS A 297 -23.40 -18.36 -8.14
CA LYS A 297 -22.29 -18.29 -7.18
C LYS A 297 -22.66 -17.27 -6.10
N SER A 298 -22.73 -17.69 -4.86
CA SER A 298 -22.93 -16.76 -3.74
C SER A 298 -21.66 -16.60 -2.92
N SER A 299 -21.36 -15.37 -2.52
CA SER A 299 -20.25 -14.98 -1.65
C SER A 299 -20.79 -14.17 -0.48
N VAL A 300 -20.72 -14.72 0.72
CA VAL A 300 -20.94 -14.00 1.97
C VAL A 300 -19.61 -13.43 2.42
N ARG A 301 -19.53 -12.11 2.59
CA ARG A 301 -18.34 -11.42 3.13
C ARG A 301 -18.72 -10.75 4.44
N LEU A 302 -17.88 -10.95 5.44
CA LEU A 302 -17.92 -10.15 6.65
C LEU A 302 -16.67 -9.31 6.71
N TYR A 303 -16.81 -8.13 7.30
CA TYR A 303 -15.77 -7.15 7.42
C TYR A 303 -15.80 -6.57 8.82
N ALA A 304 -14.65 -6.50 9.45
CA ALA A 304 -14.43 -5.84 10.71
C ALA A 304 -13.12 -5.06 10.64
N THR A 305 -13.19 -3.75 10.86
CA THR A 305 -12.00 -2.90 10.97
C THR A 305 -12.00 -2.13 12.28
N SER A 306 -10.80 -1.83 12.78
CA SER A 306 -10.58 -0.87 13.84
C SER A 306 -9.36 -0.02 13.50
N TYR A 307 -9.52 1.30 13.59
CA TYR A 307 -8.43 2.25 13.49
C TYR A 307 -8.36 3.09 14.77
N ASN A 308 -7.18 3.15 15.37
CA ASN A 308 -6.91 3.94 16.56
C ASN A 308 -5.66 4.80 16.29
N GLY A 309 -5.82 6.11 16.29
CA GLY A 309 -4.74 7.09 16.21
C GLY A 309 -4.61 7.86 17.52
N SER A 310 -3.39 8.01 18.00
CA SER A 310 -3.06 8.78 19.20
C SER A 310 -1.98 9.80 18.83
N GLN A 311 -2.21 11.07 19.13
CA GLN A 311 -1.27 12.15 18.85
C GLN A 311 -1.00 12.93 20.13
N LYS A 312 0.29 13.13 20.45
CA LYS A 312 0.73 13.95 21.57
C LYS A 312 1.67 15.04 21.09
N LEU A 313 1.29 16.28 21.33
CA LEU A 313 2.00 17.49 20.93
C LEU A 313 2.50 18.21 22.19
N LYS A 314 3.74 18.70 22.15
CA LYS A 314 4.33 19.56 23.18
C LYS A 314 4.82 20.85 22.54
N PHE A 315 4.54 21.97 23.19
CA PHE A 315 4.99 23.28 22.76
C PHE A 315 6.36 23.59 23.38
N LYS A 316 7.29 24.11 22.58
CA LYS A 316 8.66 24.40 23.02
C LYS A 316 8.71 25.62 23.93
N GLU A 317 7.87 26.61 23.63
CA GLU A 317 7.82 27.90 24.31
C GLU A 317 7.00 27.85 25.61
N ILE A 318 6.12 26.85 25.75
CA ILE A 318 5.32 26.61 26.97
C ILE A 318 5.40 25.11 27.30
N PRO A 319 6.48 24.65 27.97
CA PRO A 319 6.75 23.22 28.17
C PRO A 319 5.66 22.48 28.95
N ASP A 320 4.92 23.20 29.79
CA ASP A 320 3.81 22.68 30.60
C ASP A 320 2.50 22.56 29.80
N SER A 321 2.43 23.20 28.63
CA SER A 321 1.31 23.04 27.70
C SER A 321 1.57 21.83 26.80
N SER A 322 0.63 20.88 26.82
CA SER A 322 0.63 19.74 25.92
C SER A 322 -0.78 19.48 25.41
N TYR A 323 -0.87 19.10 24.13
CA TYR A 323 -2.11 18.71 23.50
C TYR A 323 -2.06 17.20 23.24
N THR A 324 -3.13 16.49 23.57
CA THR A 324 -3.26 15.06 23.29
C THR A 324 -4.58 14.85 22.60
N ASP A 325 -4.55 14.14 21.47
CA ASP A 325 -5.72 13.78 20.68
C ASP A 325 -5.76 12.27 20.46
N GLU A 326 -6.96 11.72 20.52
CA GLU A 326 -7.22 10.29 20.42
C GLU A 326 -8.39 10.09 19.47
N PHE A 327 -8.12 9.51 18.32
CA PHE A 327 -9.11 9.18 17.32
C PHE A 327 -9.33 7.68 17.25
N ARG A 328 -10.57 7.22 17.37
CA ARG A 328 -10.93 5.80 17.25
C ARG A 328 -12.12 5.63 16.32
N GLN A 329 -11.98 4.72 15.37
CA GLN A 329 -13.03 4.39 14.42
C GLN A 329 -13.12 2.87 14.26
N GLN A 330 -14.34 2.35 14.37
CA GLN A 330 -14.65 0.97 14.08
C GLN A 330 -15.70 0.92 12.97
N PHE A 331 -15.57 -0.05 12.08
CA PHE A 331 -16.56 -0.26 11.04
C PHE A 331 -16.74 -1.77 10.85
N TYR A 332 -18.01 -2.19 10.78
CA TYR A 332 -18.41 -3.58 10.63
C TYR A 332 -19.42 -3.66 9.50
N ARG A 333 -19.33 -4.72 8.70
CA ARG A 333 -20.22 -4.90 7.57
C ARG A 333 -20.39 -6.37 7.24
N ALA A 334 -21.63 -6.74 6.92
CA ALA A 334 -21.96 -8.02 6.32
C ALA A 334 -22.55 -7.77 4.94
N GLU A 335 -22.11 -8.53 3.94
CA GLU A 335 -22.70 -8.48 2.61
C GLU A 335 -22.81 -9.87 2.00
N ASN A 336 -23.86 -10.08 1.21
CA ASN A 336 -24.01 -11.23 0.34
C ASN A 336 -23.99 -10.74 -1.11
N GLN A 337 -23.21 -11.40 -1.95
CA GLN A 337 -23.16 -11.18 -3.39
C GLN A 337 -23.48 -12.49 -4.09
N THR A 338 -24.51 -12.54 -4.94
CA THR A 338 -24.96 -13.76 -5.64
C THR A 338 -24.96 -13.55 -7.14
#